data_AF-A0A347TH65-F1
#
_entry.id   AF-A0A347TH65-F1
#
_cell.length_a   1.000
_cell.length_b   1.000
_cell.length_c   1.000
_cell.angle_alpha   90.00
_cell.angle_beta   90.00
_cell.angle_gamma   90.00
#
_symmetry.space_group_name_H-M   'P 1'
#
loop_
_entity.id
_entity.type
_entity.pdbx_description
1 polymer ?
#
loop_
_entity_poly.entity_id
_entity_poly.type
_entity_poly.pdbx_seq_one_letter_code
_entity_poly.pdbx_strand_id
1 'polypeptide(L)'
;MKKLSLRFFKNGPIKLINDSNFLLENSIIYEGKSFDLNKCTFICRCGRSKKQPFCEGSHSNSSFDTRCKTSKEKFSQTFKNNSLTSTNNELHNCAQLIIKENSPILAKGNISLKINNIPEIINKRNFNLCRCGSSRYMPFCDRSHNDIAGRYYTF
;
A
#
# COMPACT_ATOMS: atom_id res chain seq x y z
N MET A 1 -3.35 -20.98 -5.15
CA MET A 1 -4.01 -20.02 -4.23
C MET A 1 -3.86 -18.62 -4.80
N LYS A 2 -4.90 -17.78 -4.78
CA LYS A 2 -4.80 -16.37 -5.20
C LYS A 2 -3.78 -15.66 -4.29
N LYS A 3 -2.72 -15.07 -4.87
CA LYS A 3 -1.62 -14.43 -4.13
C LYS A 3 -1.28 -13.09 -4.76
N LEU A 4 -1.39 -12.02 -3.97
CA LEU A 4 -1.00 -10.68 -4.36
C LEU A 4 0.31 -10.30 -3.66
N SER A 5 1.29 -9.88 -4.44
CA SER A 5 2.58 -9.40 -3.94
C SER A 5 2.75 -7.92 -4.19
N LEU A 6 3.22 -7.18 -3.19
CA LEU A 6 3.50 -5.75 -3.26
C LEU A 6 5.00 -5.50 -3.21
N ARG A 7 5.49 -4.72 -4.18
CA ARG A 7 6.88 -4.24 -4.22
C ARG A 7 6.91 -2.72 -4.19
N PHE A 8 7.73 -2.15 -3.32
CA PHE A 8 7.81 -0.70 -3.12
C PHE A 8 9.02 -0.10 -3.83
N PHE A 9 8.80 0.99 -4.57
CA PHE A 9 9.88 1.79 -5.16
C PHE A 9 10.19 3.01 -4.29
N LYS A 10 11.47 3.34 -4.19
CA LYS A 10 11.93 4.55 -3.49
C LYS A 10 11.35 5.78 -4.20
N ASN A 11 10.66 6.64 -3.45
CA ASN A 11 9.99 7.85 -3.94
C ASN A 11 9.01 7.58 -5.10
N GLY A 12 8.54 6.35 -5.22
CA GLY A 12 7.82 5.87 -6.39
C GLY A 12 6.60 5.02 -6.02
N PRO A 13 5.97 4.38 -7.02
CA PRO A 13 4.72 3.63 -6.83
C PRO A 13 4.88 2.35 -6.00
N ILE A 14 3.74 1.74 -5.63
CA ILE A 14 3.72 0.30 -5.32
C ILE A 14 3.49 -0.44 -6.63
N LYS A 15 4.30 -1.46 -6.92
CA LYS A 15 4.00 -2.46 -7.93
C LYS A 15 3.21 -3.60 -7.30
N LEU A 16 2.02 -3.84 -7.81
CA LEU A 16 1.20 -5.00 -7.50
C LEU A 16 1.58 -6.10 -8.47
N ILE A 17 1.75 -7.30 -7.97
CA ILE A 17 2.13 -8.49 -8.74
C ILE A 17 1.14 -9.59 -8.39
N ASN A 18 0.43 -10.09 -9.39
CA ASN A 18 -0.31 -11.32 -9.28
C ASN A 18 0.66 -12.49 -9.42
N ASP A 19 0.94 -13.16 -8.31
CA ASP A 19 1.79 -14.36 -8.28
C ASP A 19 0.97 -15.65 -8.51
N SER A 20 -0.30 -15.53 -8.87
CA SER A 20 -1.18 -16.66 -9.15
C SER A 20 -1.46 -16.82 -10.65
N ASN A 21 -1.78 -18.05 -11.05
CA ASN A 21 -2.15 -18.38 -12.44
C ASN A 21 -3.60 -17.97 -12.80
N PHE A 22 -4.28 -17.23 -11.92
CA PHE A 22 -5.69 -16.86 -12.07
C PHE A 22 -5.83 -15.34 -12.05
N LEU A 23 -6.86 -14.81 -12.70
CA LEU A 23 -7.21 -13.39 -12.59
C LEU A 23 -7.55 -13.04 -11.13
N LEU A 24 -6.93 -11.97 -10.61
CA LEU A 24 -7.32 -11.40 -9.31
C LEU A 24 -8.41 -10.37 -9.53
N GLU A 25 -9.65 -10.86 -9.54
CA GLU A 25 -10.85 -10.05 -9.64
C GLU A 25 -11.00 -9.11 -8.44
N ASN A 26 -11.46 -7.89 -8.70
CA ASN A 26 -11.72 -6.86 -7.68
C ASN A 26 -10.53 -6.64 -6.73
N SER A 27 -9.31 -6.79 -7.24
CA SER A 27 -8.08 -6.71 -6.42
C SER A 27 -7.66 -5.28 -6.11
N ILE A 28 -8.15 -4.32 -6.89
CA ILE A 28 -7.91 -2.89 -6.69
C ILE A 28 -9.28 -2.22 -6.64
N ILE A 29 -9.55 -1.46 -5.58
CA ILE A 29 -10.78 -0.69 -5.40
C ILE A 29 -10.38 0.77 -5.22
N TYR A 30 -10.85 1.65 -6.10
CA TYR A 30 -10.59 3.09 -6.04
C TYR A 30 -11.89 3.87 -6.14
N GLU A 31 -12.20 4.69 -5.13
CA GLU A 31 -13.50 5.40 -5.02
C GLU A 31 -14.72 4.49 -5.27
N GLY A 32 -14.67 3.26 -4.75
CA GLY A 32 -15.73 2.26 -4.94
C GLY A 32 -15.73 1.56 -6.31
N LYS A 33 -14.90 1.98 -7.26
CA LYS A 33 -14.70 1.30 -8.55
C LYS A 33 -13.67 0.19 -8.43
N SER A 34 -14.05 -1.01 -8.86
CA SER A 34 -13.18 -2.19 -8.85
C SER A 34 -12.40 -2.37 -10.15
N PHE A 35 -11.19 -2.89 -10.04
CA PHE A 35 -10.32 -3.28 -11.15
C PHE A 35 -9.68 -4.63 -10.87
N ASP A 36 -9.54 -5.41 -11.93
CA ASP A 36 -8.92 -6.72 -11.88
C ASP A 36 -7.42 -6.62 -12.14
N LEU A 37 -6.67 -7.59 -11.61
CA LEU A 37 -5.23 -7.69 -11.83
C LEU A 37 -4.89 -9.00 -12.51
N ASN A 38 -4.47 -8.90 -13.77
CA ASN A 38 -3.98 -10.04 -14.54
C ASN A 38 -2.53 -10.39 -14.16
N LYS A 39 -1.56 -9.51 -14.43
CA LYS A 39 -0.14 -9.79 -14.16
C LYS A 39 0.48 -8.84 -13.14
N CYS A 40 0.61 -7.57 -13.49
CA CYS A 40 1.10 -6.55 -12.57
C CYS A 40 0.60 -5.17 -12.99
N THR A 41 0.55 -4.26 -12.03
CA THR A 41 0.25 -2.84 -12.28
C THR A 41 0.97 -1.97 -11.24
N PHE A 42 1.00 -0.67 -11.47
CA PHE A 42 1.63 0.29 -10.58
C PHE A 42 0.57 1.23 -9.99
N ILE A 43 0.50 1.26 -8.66
CA ILE A 43 -0.40 2.13 -7.91
C ILE A 43 0.34 3.39 -7.47
N CYS A 44 -0.28 4.54 -7.76
CA CYS A 44 0.21 5.84 -7.37
C CYS A 44 0.22 5.97 -5.84
N ARG A 45 1.34 6.44 -5.31
CA ARG A 45 1.47 6.79 -3.89
C ARG A 45 1.66 8.28 -3.65
N CYS A 46 2.18 9.00 -4.63
CA CYS A 46 2.55 10.40 -4.48
C CYS A 46 1.38 11.39 -4.66
N GLY A 47 0.19 10.89 -5.03
CA GLY A 47 -0.98 11.70 -5.37
C GLY A 47 -0.92 12.39 -6.74
N ARG A 48 0.25 12.57 -7.37
CA ARG A 48 0.39 13.43 -8.58
C ARG A 48 0.03 12.78 -9.92
N SER A 49 -0.50 11.56 -9.92
CA SER A 49 -0.91 10.91 -11.17
C SER A 49 -2.23 11.48 -11.65
N LYS A 50 -2.36 11.82 -12.93
CA LYS A 50 -3.62 12.19 -13.57
C LYS A 50 -4.47 10.95 -13.91
N LYS A 51 -3.89 9.76 -13.79
CA LYS A 51 -4.55 8.46 -14.01
C LYS A 51 -4.77 7.70 -12.71
N GLN A 52 -5.12 8.40 -11.62
CA GLN A 52 -5.41 7.75 -10.34
C GLN A 52 -6.44 6.60 -10.54
N PRO A 53 -6.25 5.45 -9.87
CA PRO A 53 -5.25 5.17 -8.83
C PRO A 53 -3.88 4.72 -9.37
N PHE A 54 -3.72 4.63 -10.69
CA PHE A 54 -2.52 4.10 -11.33
C PHE A 54 -1.41 5.15 -11.40
N CYS A 55 -0.17 4.69 -11.38
CA CYS A 55 1.00 5.54 -11.54
C CYS A 55 1.39 5.68 -13.00
N GLU A 56 1.47 6.91 -13.50
CA GLU A 56 1.93 7.23 -14.86
C GLU A 56 3.33 7.86 -14.91
N GLY A 57 4.04 7.94 -13.79
CA GLY A 57 5.42 8.47 -13.73
C GLY A 57 5.56 9.87 -13.14
N SER A 58 4.47 10.59 -12.88
CA SER A 58 4.49 11.95 -12.28
C SER A 58 5.22 12.05 -10.93
N HIS A 59 5.50 10.92 -10.28
CA HIS A 59 6.27 10.86 -9.04
C HIS A 59 7.72 11.31 -9.21
N SER A 60 8.30 11.26 -10.40
CA SER A 60 9.69 11.68 -10.66
C SER A 60 9.89 13.19 -10.46
N ASN A 61 8.87 13.98 -10.78
CA ASN A 61 8.84 15.43 -10.50
C ASN A 61 8.26 15.72 -9.10
N SER A 62 8.21 14.67 -8.29
CA SER A 62 7.85 14.48 -6.90
C SER A 62 8.59 15.27 -5.82
N SER A 63 7.93 15.80 -4.79
CA SER A 63 8.59 15.96 -3.48
C SER A 63 8.25 14.78 -2.55
N PHE A 64 7.77 13.68 -3.12
CA PHE A 64 7.35 12.50 -2.37
C PHE A 64 8.56 11.75 -1.81
N ASP A 65 8.69 11.73 -0.49
CA ASP A 65 9.76 11.06 0.21
C ASP A 65 9.23 9.76 0.85
N THR A 66 9.83 8.62 0.49
CA THR A 66 9.48 7.32 1.07
C THR A 66 10.54 6.78 2.02
N ARG A 67 11.50 7.60 2.45
CA ARG A 67 12.52 7.15 3.41
C ARG A 67 11.85 6.74 4.71
N CYS A 68 12.19 5.56 5.19
CA CYS A 68 11.86 5.14 6.54
C CYS A 68 12.68 6.01 7.52
N LYS A 69 12.00 6.71 8.43
CA LYS A 69 12.64 7.64 9.38
C LYS A 69 12.95 6.97 10.73
N THR A 70 12.73 5.66 10.84
CA THR A 70 13.01 4.85 12.04
C THR A 70 14.13 3.83 11.79
N SER A 71 14.72 3.29 12.86
CA SER A 71 15.75 2.24 12.76
C SER A 71 15.14 0.90 12.30
N LYS A 72 15.94 0.07 11.61
CA LYS A 72 15.51 -1.25 11.11
C LYS A 72 14.99 -2.18 12.22
N GLU A 73 15.58 -2.08 13.41
CA GLU A 73 15.21 -2.85 14.61
C GLU A 73 13.82 -2.46 15.12
N LYS A 74 13.58 -1.14 15.31
CA LYS A 74 12.29 -0.61 15.74
C LYS A 74 11.20 -0.88 14.70
N PHE A 75 11.54 -0.82 13.42
CA PHE A 75 10.63 -1.17 12.33
C PHE A 75 10.17 -2.63 12.40
N SER A 76 11.12 -3.56 12.58
CA SER A 76 10.85 -5.00 12.64
C SER A 76 10.03 -5.39 13.89
N GLN A 77 10.31 -4.77 15.04
CA GLN A 77 9.53 -4.97 16.27
C GLN A 77 8.13 -4.35 16.17
N THR A 78 8.03 -3.13 15.64
CA THR A 78 6.73 -2.47 15.45
C THR A 78 5.87 -3.31 14.50
N PHE A 79 6.41 -3.80 13.39
CA PHE A 79 5.64 -4.62 12.44
C PHE A 79 5.16 -5.96 13.02
N LYS A 80 5.97 -6.62 13.87
CA LYS A 80 5.56 -7.84 14.59
C LYS A 80 4.45 -7.58 15.63
N ASN A 81 4.52 -6.43 16.30
CA ASN A 81 3.59 -6.09 17.40
C ASN A 81 2.31 -5.42 16.90
N ASN A 82 2.38 -4.71 15.77
CA ASN A 82 1.32 -3.89 15.18
C ASN A 82 0.79 -4.51 13.88
N SER A 83 0.36 -5.78 13.93
CA SER A 83 -0.75 -6.22 13.06
C SER A 83 -2.00 -5.38 13.39
N LEU A 84 -1.99 -4.13 12.92
CA LEU A 84 -2.91 -3.07 13.31
C LEU A 84 -4.28 -3.34 12.71
N THR A 85 -5.25 -3.42 13.63
CA THR A 85 -6.70 -3.50 13.45
C THR A 85 -7.23 -4.80 12.83
N SER A 86 -7.55 -5.74 13.73
CA SER A 86 -8.62 -6.72 13.53
C SER A 86 -9.96 -5.99 13.56
N THR A 87 -10.74 -6.13 12.50
CA THR A 87 -12.20 -6.15 12.60
C THR A 87 -12.67 -7.39 11.85
N ASN A 88 -13.68 -8.03 12.41
CA ASN A 88 -14.01 -9.45 12.28
C ASN A 88 -14.18 -10.00 10.84
N ASN A 89 -14.01 -11.32 10.78
CA ASN A 89 -14.29 -12.23 9.67
C ASN A 89 -15.51 -11.83 8.85
N GLU A 90 -15.37 -11.89 7.53
CA GLU A 90 -16.31 -12.61 6.64
C GLU A 90 -15.69 -12.82 5.24
N LEU A 91 -15.26 -14.08 5.03
CA LEU A 91 -15.50 -14.92 3.86
C LEU A 91 -15.30 -14.41 2.42
N HIS A 92 -14.30 -13.59 2.10
CA HIS A 92 -13.71 -13.64 0.75
C HIS A 92 -12.18 -13.50 0.81
N ASN A 93 -11.48 -14.63 0.69
CA ASN A 93 -10.02 -14.79 0.69
C ASN A 93 -9.29 -14.11 -0.50
N CYS A 94 -9.84 -13.04 -1.08
CA CYS A 94 -9.23 -12.31 -2.18
C CYS A 94 -8.44 -11.13 -1.62
N ALA A 95 -7.15 -11.07 -1.97
CA ALA A 95 -6.29 -9.97 -1.59
C ALA A 95 -6.71 -8.69 -2.34
N GLN A 96 -6.91 -7.60 -1.60
CA GLN A 96 -7.43 -6.34 -2.15
C GLN A 96 -6.62 -5.13 -1.68
N LEU A 97 -6.53 -4.12 -2.54
CA LEU A 97 -6.07 -2.79 -2.20
C LEU A 97 -7.21 -1.80 -2.39
N ILE A 98 -7.61 -1.17 -1.30
CA ILE A 98 -8.68 -0.18 -1.27
C ILE A 98 -8.05 1.20 -1.11
N ILE A 99 -8.39 2.08 -2.03
CA ILE A 99 -7.84 3.43 -2.17
C ILE A 99 -9.04 4.38 -2.17
N LYS A 100 -9.08 5.31 -1.22
CA LYS A 100 -10.10 6.36 -1.16
C LYS A 100 -9.44 7.72 -1.18
N GLU A 101 -10.15 8.80 -1.44
CA GLU A 101 -9.61 10.15 -1.41
C GLU A 101 -9.14 10.45 0.02
N ASN A 102 -8.01 11.16 0.14
CA ASN A 102 -7.44 11.58 1.43
C ASN A 102 -7.25 10.45 2.48
N SER A 103 -7.17 9.19 2.06
CA SER A 103 -6.95 8.06 2.96
C SER A 103 -5.57 7.41 2.80
N PRO A 104 -5.10 6.65 3.80
CA PRO A 104 -4.12 5.60 3.57
C PRO A 104 -4.65 4.55 2.58
N ILE A 105 -3.76 3.78 1.96
CA ILE A 105 -4.18 2.63 1.14
C ILE A 105 -4.41 1.45 2.09
N LEU A 106 -5.63 0.91 2.12
CA LEU A 106 -5.99 -0.24 2.93
C LEU A 106 -5.74 -1.53 2.15
N ALA A 107 -4.76 -2.31 2.60
CA ALA A 107 -4.47 -3.63 2.09
C ALA A 107 -5.27 -4.66 2.91
N LYS A 108 -6.08 -5.50 2.25
CA LYS A 108 -6.89 -6.55 2.88
C LYS A 108 -6.55 -7.94 2.38
N GLY A 109 -6.68 -8.93 3.26
CA GLY A 109 -6.52 -10.35 2.92
C GLY A 109 -5.06 -10.82 2.84
N ASN A 110 -4.81 -11.85 2.03
CA ASN A 110 -3.51 -12.53 1.95
C ASN A 110 -2.55 -11.82 0.99
N ILE A 111 -1.67 -10.99 1.55
CA ILE A 111 -0.74 -10.15 0.78
C ILE A 111 0.70 -10.44 1.17
N SER A 112 1.53 -10.69 0.16
CA SER A 112 2.99 -10.77 0.30
C SER A 112 3.62 -9.38 0.13
N LEU A 113 4.47 -8.99 1.09
CA LEU A 113 5.17 -7.72 1.08
C LEU A 113 6.66 -7.95 0.78
N LYS A 114 7.14 -7.32 -0.29
CA LYS A 114 8.57 -7.25 -0.65
C LYS A 114 9.05 -5.81 -0.45
N ILE A 115 9.69 -5.57 0.69
CA ILE A 115 10.31 -4.29 1.06
C ILE A 115 11.82 -4.45 0.93
N ASN A 116 12.50 -3.44 0.37
CA ASN A 116 13.95 -3.48 0.20
C ASN A 116 14.66 -3.71 1.55
N ASN A 117 15.61 -4.64 1.59
CA ASN A 117 16.40 -4.99 2.77
C ASN A 117 15.61 -5.58 3.95
N ILE A 118 14.41 -6.12 3.69
CA ILE A 118 13.58 -6.85 4.67
C ILE A 118 13.18 -8.19 4.03
N PRO A 119 13.25 -9.32 4.75
CA PRO A 119 12.73 -10.60 4.27
C PRO A 119 11.28 -10.46 3.81
N GLU A 120 10.87 -11.25 2.81
CA GLU A 120 9.47 -11.28 2.37
C GLU A 120 8.55 -11.60 3.55
N ILE A 121 7.51 -10.79 3.70
CA ILE A 121 6.54 -10.94 4.79
C ILE A 121 5.21 -11.36 4.18
N ILE A 122 4.68 -12.49 4.61
CA ILE A 122 3.31 -12.89 4.29
C ILE A 122 2.40 -12.33 5.38
N ASN A 123 1.52 -11.39 5.02
CA ASN A 123 0.52 -10.87 5.94
C ASN A 123 -0.87 -11.38 5.52
N LYS A 124 -1.57 -12.01 6.46
CA LYS A 124 -2.96 -12.48 6.27
C LYS A 124 -3.99 -11.53 6.86
N ARG A 125 -3.56 -10.44 7.50
CA ARG A 125 -4.40 -9.42 8.13
C ARG A 125 -4.39 -8.13 7.33
N ASN A 126 -5.35 -7.28 7.63
CA ASN A 126 -5.44 -5.95 7.02
C ASN A 126 -4.34 -5.04 7.55
N PHE A 127 -3.84 -4.13 6.72
CA PHE A 127 -2.89 -3.10 7.12
C PHE A 127 -3.00 -1.85 6.24
N ASN A 128 -2.55 -0.72 6.76
CA ASN A 128 -2.59 0.56 6.05
C ASN A 128 -1.21 0.94 5.52
N LEU A 129 -1.12 1.31 4.25
CA LEU A 129 0.07 1.81 3.60
C LEU A 129 0.03 3.34 3.52
N CYS A 130 1.17 3.97 3.76
CA CYS A 130 1.31 5.41 3.71
C CYS A 130 1.27 5.93 2.28
N ARG A 131 0.45 6.97 2.09
CA ARG A 131 0.32 7.75 0.85
C ARG A 131 0.76 9.21 1.03
N CYS A 132 0.84 9.72 2.26
CA CYS A 132 1.14 11.14 2.51
C CYS A 132 2.63 11.52 2.45
N GLY A 133 3.55 10.57 2.52
CA GLY A 133 5.00 10.88 2.56
C GLY A 133 5.56 11.14 3.97
N SER A 134 4.72 11.35 4.98
CA SER A 134 5.20 11.78 6.31
C SER A 134 5.46 10.65 7.30
N SER A 135 5.03 9.43 7.01
CA SER A 135 5.15 8.33 7.97
C SER A 135 6.58 8.07 8.39
N ARG A 136 6.78 7.83 9.68
CA ARG A 136 8.08 7.41 10.22
C ARG A 136 8.40 5.95 9.92
N TYR A 137 7.38 5.15 9.59
CA TYR A 137 7.45 3.70 9.37
C TYR A 137 7.13 3.33 7.90
N MET A 138 7.55 4.17 6.95
CA MET A 138 7.41 3.88 5.51
C MET A 138 7.83 2.43 5.19
N PRO A 139 7.00 1.65 4.48
CA PRO A 139 5.83 2.07 3.69
C PRO A 139 4.48 2.07 4.44
N PHE A 140 4.44 1.77 5.73
CA PHE A 140 3.20 1.67 6.51
C PHE A 140 2.69 3.04 6.95
N CYS A 141 1.39 3.14 7.21
CA CYS A 141 0.79 4.33 7.79
C CYS A 141 0.80 4.25 9.31
N ASP A 142 1.37 5.27 9.96
CA ASP A 142 1.45 5.46 11.42
C ASP A 142 0.62 6.65 11.89
N ARG A 143 -0.35 7.08 11.09
CA ARG A 143 -1.21 8.25 11.34
C ARG A 143 -0.50 9.61 11.38
N SER A 144 0.78 9.70 11.02
CA SER A 144 1.48 11.00 10.88
C SER A 144 0.85 11.94 9.85
N HIS A 145 -0.15 11.49 9.07
CA HIS A 145 -0.94 12.36 8.20
C HIS A 145 -1.91 13.29 8.97
N ASN A 146 -2.24 12.96 10.22
CA ASN A 146 -3.09 13.80 11.06
C ASN A 146 -2.40 15.10 11.48
N ASP A 147 -1.06 15.08 11.54
CA ASP A 147 -0.25 16.20 12.03
C ASP A 147 0.19 17.14 10.88
N ILE A 148 -0.13 16.81 9.63
CA ILE A 148 0.21 17.63 8.46
C ILE A 148 -0.93 18.63 8.25
N ALA A 149 -0.71 19.89 8.64
CA ALA A 149 -1.69 20.96 8.43
C ALA A 149 -2.00 21.16 6.93
N GLY A 150 -3.29 21.05 6.58
CA GLY A 150 -3.86 21.70 5.39
C GLY A 150 -3.69 21.06 4.02
N ARG A 151 -3.48 19.74 3.86
CA ARG A 151 -3.37 19.18 2.50
C ARG A 151 -4.08 17.87 2.30
N TYR A 152 -4.96 17.86 1.32
CA TYR A 152 -5.23 16.71 0.47
C TYR A 152 -3.89 16.04 0.09
N TYR A 153 -3.46 15.01 0.82
CA TYR A 153 -2.23 14.26 0.48
C TYR A 153 -2.44 13.34 -0.72
N THR A 154 -3.67 13.35 -1.25
CA THR A 154 -4.15 12.74 -2.48
C THR A 154 -5.43 13.41 -2.86
N PHE A 155 -5.36 14.17 -3.95
CA PHE A 155 -6.50 14.73 -4.66
C PHE A 155 -7.52 13.65 -5.02
#